data_AF-A0A842P8P4-F1
#
_entry.id   AF-A0A842P8P4-F1
#
_cell.length_a   1.000
_cell.length_b   1.000
_cell.length_c   1.000
_cell.angle_alpha   90.00
_cell.angle_beta   90.00
_cell.angle_gamma   90.00
#
_symmetry.space_group_name_H-M   'P 1'
#
loop_
_entity.id
_entity.type
_entity.pdbx_description
1 polymer ?
#
loop_
_entity_poly.entity_id
_entity_poly.type
_entity_poly.pdbx_seq_one_letter_code
_entity_poly.pdbx_strand_id
1 'polypeptide(L)'
;FIDVEGLMEFIMEAAEEISKSRIGKLKAIAKMTMLGGKFIDREKAPSVFDNFTSFADILGKGNRESLAEFHRKALFIGAMHFQDAYNYDLERVKSCGIHYATPDLRIIPFCTYNAIHRPSVEKAFSMPLHSAKSQLGIGNSQ
;
A
#
# COMPACT_ATOMS: atom_id res chain seq x y z
N PHE A 1 3.45 -6.34 -14.64
CA PHE A 1 4.89 -6.64 -14.60
C PHE A 1 5.35 -7.09 -13.21
N ILE A 2 4.68 -6.70 -12.12
CA ILE A 2 4.87 -7.31 -10.80
C ILE A 2 3.65 -8.19 -10.48
N ASP A 3 3.88 -9.42 -10.04
CA ASP A 3 2.87 -10.27 -9.38
C ASP A 3 2.73 -9.82 -7.92
N VAL A 4 1.78 -8.92 -7.67
CA VAL A 4 1.59 -8.28 -6.36
C VAL A 4 1.08 -9.27 -5.33
N GLU A 5 0.15 -10.14 -5.72
CA GLU A 5 -0.48 -11.10 -4.81
C GLU A 5 0.55 -12.12 -4.31
N GLY A 6 1.26 -12.77 -5.24
CA GLY A 6 2.31 -13.72 -4.88
C GLY A 6 3.46 -13.08 -4.09
N LEU A 7 3.84 -11.84 -4.43
CA LEU A 7 4.87 -11.11 -3.69
C LEU A 7 4.43 -10.78 -2.25
N MET A 8 3.18 -10.36 -2.05
CA MET A 8 2.67 -10.02 -0.72
C MET A 8 2.55 -11.24 0.19
N GLU A 9 2.03 -12.36 -0.33
CA GLU A 9 1.99 -13.62 0.40
C GLU A 9 3.39 -14.06 0.84
N PHE A 10 4.36 -13.99 -0.09
CA PHE A 10 5.75 -14.31 0.20
C PHE A 10 6.32 -13.39 1.29
N ILE A 11 6.09 -12.07 1.20
CA ILE A 11 6.60 -11.10 2.19
C ILE A 11 6.00 -11.38 3.58
N MET A 12 4.71 -11.72 3.65
CA MET A 12 4.04 -12.09 4.90
C MET A 12 4.65 -13.36 5.52
N GLU A 13 4.88 -14.40 4.72
CA GLU A 13 5.54 -15.62 5.18
C GLU A 13 6.97 -15.33 5.69
N ALA A 14 7.73 -14.52 4.94
CA ALA A 14 9.08 -14.12 5.31
C ALA A 14 9.10 -13.28 6.60
N ALA A 15 8.14 -12.38 6.80
CA ALA A 15 8.01 -11.58 8.01
C ALA A 15 7.72 -12.47 9.23
N GLU A 16 6.87 -13.48 9.07
CA GLU A 16 6.59 -14.46 10.12
C GLU A 16 7.85 -15.27 10.47
N GLU A 17 8.60 -15.75 9.48
CA GLU A 17 9.86 -16.47 9.70
C GLU A 17 10.91 -15.59 10.41
N ILE A 18 11.06 -14.32 10.02
CA ILE A 18 12.01 -13.37 10.64
C ILE A 18 11.67 -13.13 12.12
N SER A 19 10.38 -13.01 12.46
CA SER A 19 9.93 -12.77 13.84
C SER A 19 10.28 -13.92 14.78
N LYS A 20 10.45 -15.15 14.26
CA LYS A 20 10.69 -16.36 15.06
C LYS A 20 12.14 -16.51 15.51
N SER A 21 13.15 -16.16 14.68
CA SER A 21 14.57 -16.30 15.06
C SER A 21 15.57 -15.66 14.05
N ARG A 22 16.84 -15.55 14.45
CA ARG A 22 17.96 -15.21 13.53
C ARG A 22 18.11 -16.21 12.38
N ILE A 23 17.80 -17.50 12.61
CA ILE A 23 17.80 -18.53 11.57
C ILE A 23 16.67 -18.27 10.57
N GLY A 24 15.51 -17.82 11.06
CA GLY A 24 14.39 -17.38 10.24
C GLY A 24 14.75 -16.20 9.33
N LYS A 25 15.55 -15.24 9.83
CA LYS A 25 16.10 -14.16 8.98
C LYS A 25 16.99 -14.68 7.85
N LEU A 26 17.87 -15.64 8.13
CA LEU A 26 18.72 -16.24 7.09
C LEU A 26 17.89 -16.99 6.04
N LYS A 27 16.87 -17.74 6.47
CA LYS A 27 15.95 -18.48 5.60
C LYS A 27 15.14 -17.54 4.70
N ALA A 28 14.61 -16.45 5.26
CA ALA A 28 13.89 -15.42 4.51
C ALA A 28 14.77 -14.75 3.45
N ILE A 29 16.02 -14.41 3.78
CA ILE A 29 16.99 -13.85 2.83
C ILE A 29 17.28 -14.86 1.70
N ALA A 30 17.56 -16.12 2.04
CA ALA A 30 17.84 -17.16 1.06
C ALA A 30 16.67 -17.40 0.10
N LYS A 31 15.45 -17.53 0.64
CA LYS A 31 14.22 -17.64 -0.15
C LYS A 31 14.04 -16.44 -1.07
N MET A 32 14.31 -15.21 -0.61
CA MET A 32 14.18 -14.02 -1.45
C MET A 32 15.21 -13.95 -2.56
N THR A 33 16.45 -14.34 -2.31
CA THR A 33 17.48 -14.40 -3.35
C THR A 33 17.12 -15.41 -4.44
N MET A 34 16.56 -16.57 -4.06
CA MET A 34 16.19 -17.63 -4.99
C MET A 34 14.87 -17.36 -5.74
N LEU A 35 13.87 -16.85 -5.04
CA LEU A 35 12.49 -16.77 -5.54
C LEU A 35 12.06 -15.34 -5.87
N GLY A 36 12.75 -14.31 -5.39
CA GLY A 36 12.34 -12.91 -5.56
C GLY A 36 12.22 -12.47 -7.02
N GLY A 37 13.04 -13.05 -7.91
CA GLY A 37 12.98 -12.78 -9.35
C GLY A 37 11.72 -13.29 -10.04
N LYS A 38 11.00 -14.27 -9.46
CA LYS A 38 9.81 -14.87 -10.07
C LYS A 38 8.60 -13.94 -10.09
N PHE A 39 8.59 -12.95 -9.19
CA PHE A 39 7.48 -12.01 -9.04
C PHE A 39 7.58 -10.81 -9.98
N ILE A 40 8.67 -10.70 -10.75
CA ILE A 40 8.90 -9.60 -11.69
C ILE A 40 9.01 -10.18 -13.10
N ASP A 41 7.99 -9.92 -13.91
CA ASP A 41 8.01 -10.13 -15.35
C ASP A 41 8.95 -9.10 -16.00
N ARG A 42 10.19 -9.53 -16.26
CA ARG A 42 11.28 -8.70 -16.80
C ARG A 42 11.01 -8.23 -18.22
N GLU A 43 10.18 -8.93 -19.00
CA GLU A 43 9.83 -8.51 -20.36
C GLU A 43 8.89 -7.30 -20.35
N LYS A 44 8.00 -7.24 -19.35
CA LYS A 44 7.04 -6.13 -19.19
C LYS A 44 7.50 -5.04 -18.21
N ALA A 45 8.59 -5.27 -17.48
CA ALA A 45 9.07 -4.33 -16.48
C ALA A 45 9.74 -3.11 -17.15
N PRO A 46 9.48 -1.88 -16.67
CA PRO A 46 10.22 -0.72 -17.13
C PRO A 46 11.72 -0.86 -16.80
N SER A 47 12.61 -0.33 -17.64
CA SER A 47 14.08 -0.47 -17.49
C SER A 47 14.65 0.06 -16.17
N VAL A 48 13.92 0.91 -15.44
CA VAL A 48 14.29 1.33 -14.08
C VAL A 48 14.35 0.15 -13.09
N PHE A 49 13.66 -0.96 -13.39
CA PHE A 49 13.68 -2.18 -12.59
C PHE A 49 14.85 -3.13 -12.92
N ASP A 50 15.66 -2.83 -13.94
CA ASP A 50 16.83 -3.66 -14.29
C ASP A 50 17.87 -3.65 -13.17
N ASN A 51 18.08 -2.49 -12.56
CA ASN A 51 18.98 -2.25 -11.42
C ASN A 51 18.19 -2.05 -10.11
N PHE A 52 17.04 -2.71 -9.99
CA PHE A 52 16.25 -2.65 -8.77
C PHE A 52 17.01 -3.31 -7.62
N THR A 53 17.15 -2.59 -6.50
CA THR A 53 17.68 -3.20 -5.27
C THR A 53 16.82 -4.39 -4.94
N SER A 54 17.43 -5.56 -4.82
CA SER A 54 16.67 -6.76 -4.53
C SER A 54 15.99 -6.57 -3.18
N PHE A 55 14.75 -7.03 -3.03
CA PHE A 55 14.12 -7.07 -1.69
C PHE A 55 14.98 -7.89 -0.69
N ALA A 56 15.86 -8.78 -1.19
CA ALA A 56 16.88 -9.46 -0.38
C ALA A 56 17.91 -8.49 0.23
N ASP A 57 18.30 -7.41 -0.47
CA ASP A 57 19.17 -6.36 0.08
C ASP A 57 18.49 -5.57 1.20
N ILE A 58 17.19 -5.29 1.03
CA ILE A 58 16.38 -4.60 2.04
C ILE A 58 16.26 -5.47 3.31
N LEU A 59 15.95 -6.76 3.16
CA LEU A 59 15.86 -7.69 4.28
C LEU A 59 17.23 -7.99 4.93
N GLY A 60 18.28 -8.05 4.11
CA GLY A 60 19.65 -8.31 4.54
C GLY A 60 20.22 -7.15 5.35
N LYS A 61 20.31 -5.97 4.73
CA LYS A 61 20.84 -4.75 5.36
C LYS A 61 19.92 -4.22 6.44
N GLY A 62 18.60 -4.28 6.22
CA GLY A 62 17.59 -3.83 7.19
C GLY A 62 17.74 -2.37 7.60
N ASN A 63 18.32 -1.53 6.74
CA ASN A 63 18.60 -0.12 7.04
C ASN A 63 17.75 0.83 6.19
N ARG A 64 17.64 2.08 6.65
CA ARG A 64 16.76 3.08 6.03
C ARG A 64 17.23 3.48 4.64
N GLU A 65 18.54 3.43 4.38
CA GLU A 65 19.14 3.79 3.10
C GLU A 65 18.72 2.83 1.99
N SER A 66 18.76 1.52 2.26
CA SER A 66 18.32 0.48 1.32
C SER A 66 16.82 0.59 0.99
N LEU A 67 16.00 0.86 2.00
CA LEU A 67 14.56 1.10 1.81
C LEU A 67 14.29 2.40 1.05
N ALA A 68 15.04 3.47 1.33
CA ALA A 68 14.87 4.76 0.67
C ALA A 68 15.21 4.70 -0.83
N GLU A 69 16.22 3.93 -1.22
CA GLU A 69 16.54 3.73 -2.64
C GLU A 69 15.40 3.04 -3.39
N PHE A 70 14.88 1.94 -2.83
CA PHE A 70 13.70 1.25 -3.35
C PHE A 70 12.51 2.18 -3.46
N HIS A 71 12.20 2.91 -2.38
CA HIS A 71 11.04 3.79 -2.30
C HIS A 71 11.08 4.88 -3.37
N ARG A 72 12.26 5.48 -3.65
CA ARG A 72 12.41 6.47 -4.71
C ARG A 72 12.14 5.93 -6.11
N LYS A 73 12.51 4.67 -6.39
CA LYS A 73 12.28 4.02 -7.69
C LYS A 73 10.84 3.54 -7.86
N ALA A 74 10.17 3.17 -6.76
CA ALA A 74 8.79 2.68 -6.75
C ALA A 74 7.73 3.77 -6.53
N LEU A 75 8.14 5.01 -6.24
CA LEU A 75 7.22 6.11 -5.91
C LEU A 75 6.31 6.43 -7.11
N PHE A 76 5.01 6.21 -6.94
CA PHE A 76 4.01 6.65 -7.89
C PHE A 76 3.66 8.12 -7.65
N ILE A 77 3.78 8.95 -8.69
CA ILE A 77 3.36 10.36 -8.67
C ILE A 77 2.20 10.50 -9.63
N GLY A 78 1.00 10.73 -9.09
CA GLY A 78 -0.21 11.03 -9.85
C GLY A 78 -0.59 12.50 -9.73
N ALA A 79 -0.94 13.14 -10.84
CA ALA A 79 -1.49 14.48 -10.86
C ALA A 79 -2.84 14.47 -11.59
N MET A 80 -3.89 14.97 -10.95
CA MET A 80 -5.23 15.04 -11.53
C MET A 80 -6.00 16.24 -11.00
N HIS A 81 -6.77 16.90 -11.85
CA HIS A 81 -7.66 17.99 -11.42
C HIS A 81 -8.82 17.42 -10.58
N PHE A 82 -9.15 18.10 -9.49
CA PHE A 82 -10.33 17.77 -8.70
C PHE A 82 -11.61 17.99 -9.51
N GLN A 83 -12.61 17.13 -9.31
CA GLN A 83 -13.92 17.23 -9.97
C GLN A 83 -14.99 17.68 -8.98
N ASP A 84 -15.83 18.60 -9.42
CA ASP A 84 -17.01 19.10 -8.72
C ASP A 84 -18.30 18.78 -9.51
N ALA A 85 -19.44 19.30 -9.06
CA ALA A 85 -20.74 19.02 -9.67
C ALA A 85 -20.91 19.60 -11.09
N TYR A 86 -20.10 20.59 -11.49
CA TYR A 86 -20.21 21.29 -12.78
C TYR A 86 -19.25 20.73 -13.86
N ASN A 87 -18.21 19.99 -13.47
CA ASN A 87 -17.21 19.45 -14.39
C ASN A 87 -17.00 17.93 -14.24
N TYR A 88 -18.03 17.24 -13.75
CA TYR A 88 -17.98 15.81 -13.45
C TYR A 88 -17.91 14.94 -14.71
N ASP A 89 -16.85 14.15 -14.83
CA ASP A 89 -16.59 13.23 -15.94
C ASP A 89 -16.36 11.80 -15.43
N LEU A 90 -17.20 10.87 -15.90
CA LEU A 90 -17.17 9.46 -15.54
C LEU A 90 -15.93 8.73 -16.04
N GLU A 91 -15.39 9.08 -17.21
CA GLU A 91 -14.18 8.44 -17.74
C GLU A 91 -12.97 8.78 -16.86
N ARG A 92 -12.90 10.03 -16.38
CA ARG A 92 -11.87 10.46 -15.42
C ARG A 92 -12.00 9.78 -14.05
N VAL A 93 -13.23 9.45 -13.64
CA VAL A 93 -13.49 8.69 -12.41
C VAL A 93 -13.02 7.24 -12.55
N LYS A 94 -13.26 6.59 -13.70
CA LYS A 94 -12.79 5.22 -13.97
C LYS A 94 -11.27 5.08 -13.92
N SER A 95 -10.53 6.13 -14.27
CA SER A 95 -9.06 6.16 -14.21
C SER A 95 -8.50 6.75 -12.91
N CYS A 96 -9.31 6.90 -11.85
CA CYS A 96 -8.84 7.50 -10.61
C CYS A 96 -7.81 6.58 -9.91
N GLY A 97 -6.73 7.17 -9.38
CA GLY A 97 -5.71 6.44 -8.63
C GLY A 97 -5.85 6.53 -7.10
N ILE A 98 -6.80 7.33 -6.59
CA ILE A 98 -6.97 7.62 -5.17
C ILE A 98 -8.40 7.31 -4.77
N HIS A 99 -8.55 6.43 -3.77
CA HIS A 99 -9.86 5.91 -3.36
C HIS A 99 -10.01 5.92 -1.84
N TYR A 100 -11.26 6.03 -1.40
CA TYR A 100 -11.66 5.79 -0.01
C TYR A 100 -12.23 4.38 0.12
N ALA A 101 -11.74 3.64 1.12
CA ALA A 101 -12.40 2.44 1.61
C ALA A 101 -13.38 2.84 2.71
N THR A 102 -14.66 2.49 2.55
CA THR A 102 -15.69 2.76 3.56
C THR A 102 -15.89 1.56 4.49
N PRO A 103 -16.47 1.74 5.70
CA PRO A 103 -16.69 0.64 6.65
C PRO A 103 -17.57 -0.50 6.13
N ASP A 104 -18.44 -0.23 5.16
CA ASP A 104 -19.25 -1.23 4.45
C ASP A 104 -18.57 -1.81 3.20
N LEU A 105 -17.24 -1.76 3.15
CA LEU A 105 -16.38 -2.40 2.15
C LEU A 105 -16.52 -1.87 0.72
N ARG A 106 -17.05 -0.66 0.52
CA ARG A 106 -17.04 -0.01 -0.79
C ARG A 106 -15.70 0.71 -1.01
N ILE A 107 -15.23 0.67 -2.25
CA ILE A 107 -14.08 1.46 -2.71
C ILE A 107 -14.62 2.58 -3.60
N ILE A 108 -14.49 3.82 -3.14
CA ILE A 108 -15.11 4.99 -3.78
C ILE A 108 -14.00 5.95 -4.25
N PRO A 109 -13.95 6.34 -5.54
CA PRO A 109 -12.99 7.31 -6.06
C PRO A 109 -13.05 8.65 -5.32
N PHE A 110 -11.90 9.31 -5.17
CA PHE A 110 -11.74 10.52 -4.35
C PHE A 110 -12.79 11.61 -4.65
N CYS A 111 -12.95 11.98 -5.92
CA CYS A 111 -13.87 13.06 -6.29
C CYS A 111 -15.33 12.66 -6.07
N THR A 112 -15.71 11.44 -6.47
CA THR A 112 -17.07 10.90 -6.30
C THR A 112 -17.45 10.77 -4.82
N TYR A 113 -16.50 10.36 -3.97
CA TYR A 113 -16.69 10.36 -2.53
C TYR A 113 -17.04 11.77 -2.03
N ASN A 114 -16.19 12.76 -2.33
CA ASN A 114 -16.34 14.11 -1.80
C ASN A 114 -17.55 14.86 -2.38
N ALA A 115 -17.88 14.65 -3.65
CA ALA A 115 -18.97 15.36 -4.31
C ALA A 115 -20.35 14.72 -4.09
N ILE A 116 -20.42 13.41 -3.88
CA ILE A 116 -21.70 12.66 -3.91
C ILE A 116 -21.90 11.80 -2.66
N HIS A 117 -20.95 10.92 -2.34
CA HIS A 117 -21.22 9.85 -1.36
C HIS A 117 -20.96 10.24 0.09
N ARG A 118 -20.11 11.24 0.35
CA ARG A 118 -19.68 11.65 1.68
C ARG A 118 -20.85 11.85 2.67
N PRO A 119 -21.93 12.59 2.35
CA PRO A 119 -23.03 12.77 3.31
C PRO A 119 -23.70 11.45 3.71
N SER A 120 -23.88 10.52 2.76
CA SER A 120 -24.49 9.22 3.04
C SER A 120 -23.60 8.33 3.91
N VAL A 121 -22.28 8.35 3.66
CA VAL A 121 -21.30 7.55 4.39
C VAL A 121 -21.14 8.10 5.81
N GLU A 122 -20.95 9.41 5.96
CA GLU A 122 -20.79 10.04 7.27
C GLU A 122 -22.05 9.88 8.12
N LYS A 123 -23.26 10.01 7.55
CA LYS A 123 -24.50 9.76 8.28
C LYS A 123 -24.61 8.33 8.82
N ALA A 124 -24.09 7.35 8.07
CA ALA A 124 -24.17 5.95 8.44
C ALA A 124 -23.10 5.52 9.45
N PHE A 125 -21.90 6.10 9.39
CA PHE A 125 -20.72 5.57 10.09
C PHE A 125 -19.95 6.57 10.96
N SER A 126 -20.25 7.87 10.91
CA SER A 126 -19.53 8.85 11.73
C SER A 126 -19.81 8.64 13.22
N MET A 127 -18.75 8.68 14.03
CA MET A 127 -18.85 8.66 15.49
C MET A 127 -18.38 10.00 16.09
N PRO A 128 -19.00 10.48 17.18
CA PRO A 128 -18.52 11.65 17.90
C PRO A 128 -17.08 11.47 18.39
N LEU A 129 -16.24 12.48 18.20
CA LEU A 129 -14.81 12.47 18.58
C LEU A 129 -14.58 12.12 20.06
N HIS A 130 -15.49 12.53 20.96
CA HIS A 130 -15.40 12.21 22.38
C HIS A 130 -15.63 10.71 22.66
N SER A 131 -16.54 10.07 21.93
CA SER A 131 -16.91 8.67 22.14
C SER A 131 -15.89 7.66 21.58
N ALA A 132 -15.13 8.05 20.55
CA ALA A 132 -14.10 7.18 19.97
C ALA A 132 -12.92 6.93 20.94
N LYS A 133 -12.57 7.92 21.78
CA LYS A 133 -11.47 7.79 22.76
C LYS A 133 -11.78 6.78 23.87
N SER A 134 -13.04 6.67 24.30
CA SER A 134 -13.42 5.72 25.35
C SER A 134 -13.50 4.27 24.84
N GLN A 135 -13.82 4.06 23.56
CA GLN A 135 -13.95 2.73 22.96
C GLN A 135 -12.62 2.12 22.50
N LEU A 136 -11.65 2.94 22.09
CA LEU A 136 -10.35 2.47 21.59
C LEU A 136 -9.31 2.20 22.70
N GLY A 137 -9.66 2.40 23.98
CA GLY A 137 -8.76 2.15 25.12
C GLY A 137 -7.50 3.03 25.14
N ILE A 138 -7.45 4.09 24.33
CA ILE A 138 -6.32 5.02 24.27
C ILE A 138 -6.48 6.02 25.43
N GLY A 139 -6.17 5.55 26.64
CA GLY A 139 -6.04 6.41 27.81
C GLY A 139 -4.92 7.42 27.59
N ASN A 140 -5.20 8.70 27.78
CA ASN A 140 -4.17 9.73 27.79
C ASN A 140 -3.18 9.41 28.94
N SER A 141 -1.96 9.00 28.61
CA SER A 141 -0.82 9.20 29.50
C SER A 141 -0.54 10.69 29.54
N GLN A 142 -1.03 11.37 30.59
CA GLN A 142 -0.45 12.64 31.01
C GLN A 142 0.87 12.39 31.74
#